data_AF-A0A8U0M7W8-F1
#
_entry.id   AF-A0A8U0M7W8-F1
#
_cell.length_a   1.000
_cell.length_b   1.000
_cell.length_c   1.000
_cell.angle_alpha   90.00
_cell.angle_beta   90.00
_cell.angle_gamma   90.00
#
_symmetry.space_group_name_H-M   'P 1'
#
loop_
_entity.id
_entity.type
_entity.pdbx_description
1 polymer ?
#
loop_
_entity_poly.entity_id
_entity_poly.type
_entity_poly.pdbx_seq_one_letter_code
_entity_poly.pdbx_strand_id
1 'polypeptide(L)'
;MKAIGWLVLLGLSVSACNRIIDSQPAPVDSEETVPTSAIRPVISRYPQATDLVFTALEKNQVWRVTFQQQAMHYQAVTNQQLLLTAYQLAPAVSPDSLRATLKNTLIDGGTLSNIRRQDYSWYRDVEPINNGAVLLADYVWRGNT
;
A
#
# COMPACT_ATOMS: atom_id res chain seq x y z
N MET A 1 23.89 4.04 51.99
CA MET A 1 24.27 4.67 50.70
C MET A 1 24.35 3.65 49.53
N LYS A 2 23.40 2.72 49.39
CA LYS A 2 23.38 1.72 48.29
C LYS A 2 22.16 1.82 47.36
N ALA A 3 21.12 2.56 47.76
CA ALA A 3 19.86 2.67 47.02
C ALA A 3 19.87 3.73 45.90
N ILE A 4 20.84 4.66 45.91
CA ILE A 4 20.90 5.76 44.91
C ILE A 4 21.47 5.25 43.57
N GLY A 5 22.34 4.25 43.58
CA GLY A 5 22.92 3.70 42.34
C GLY A 5 21.91 3.00 41.43
N TRP A 6 20.83 2.43 42.00
CA TRP A 6 19.81 1.72 41.23
C TRP A 6 18.83 2.65 40.52
N LEU A 7 18.59 3.85 41.06
CA LEU A 7 17.72 4.86 40.43
C LEU A 7 18.36 5.53 39.21
N VAL A 8 19.69 5.67 39.20
CA VAL A 8 20.42 6.25 38.05
C VAL A 8 20.48 5.27 36.88
N LEU A 9 20.54 3.96 37.15
CA LEU A 9 20.58 2.93 36.08
C LEU A 9 19.23 2.78 35.36
N LEU A 10 18.11 3.01 36.06
CA LEU A 10 16.76 2.91 35.48
C LEU A 10 16.39 4.11 34.59
N GLY A 11 17.01 5.28 34.81
CA GLY A 11 16.73 6.50 34.03
C GLY A 11 17.36 6.51 32.64
N LEU A 12 18.39 5.71 32.39
CA LEU A 12 19.11 5.68 31.11
C LEU A 12 18.43 4.84 30.02
N SER A 13 17.48 3.97 30.38
CA SER A 13 16.78 3.10 29.41
C SER A 13 15.60 3.77 28.70
N VAL A 14 15.08 4.89 29.20
CA VAL A 14 13.95 5.62 28.59
C VAL A 14 14.37 6.63 27.51
N SER A 15 15.67 6.86 27.32
CA SER A 15 16.17 7.83 26.32
C SER A 15 16.39 7.23 24.93
N ALA A 16 16.12 5.93 24.72
CA ALA A 16 16.43 5.24 23.46
C ALA A 16 15.27 5.16 22.44
N CYS A 17 14.06 5.65 22.75
CA CYS A 17 12.88 5.40 21.91
C CYS A 17 12.31 6.59 21.13
N ASN A 18 12.92 7.78 21.12
CA ASN A 18 12.38 8.93 20.38
C ASN A 18 13.30 9.44 19.27
N ARG A 19 13.71 8.53 18.39
CA ARG A 19 14.17 8.91 17.05
C ARG A 19 13.04 8.67 16.06
N ILE A 20 12.05 9.56 16.08
CA ILE A 20 11.16 9.74 14.93
C ILE A 20 12.06 10.36 13.86
N ILE A 21 12.54 9.53 12.94
CA ILE A 21 13.15 10.00 11.71
C ILE A 21 11.98 10.59 10.92
N ASP A 22 11.92 11.91 10.88
CA ASP A 22 11.01 12.63 9.98
C ASP A 22 11.49 12.36 8.55
N SER A 23 10.98 11.28 7.97
CA SER A 23 11.13 10.95 6.56
C SER A 23 10.20 11.86 5.75
N GLN A 24 10.44 13.17 5.79
CA GLN A 24 9.88 14.05 4.77
C GLN A 24 10.33 13.52 3.42
N PRO A 25 9.42 13.26 2.47
CA PRO A 25 9.81 12.86 1.14
C PRO A 25 10.70 13.97 0.58
N ALA A 26 11.97 13.64 0.32
CA ALA A 26 12.88 14.52 -0.39
C ALA A 26 12.22 14.95 -1.70
N PRO A 27 12.50 16.17 -2.21
CA PRO A 27 12.01 16.61 -3.51
C PRO A 27 12.29 15.51 -4.53
N VAL A 28 11.27 15.15 -5.30
CA VAL A 28 11.41 14.18 -6.39
C VAL A 28 12.30 14.86 -7.44
N ASP A 29 13.60 14.67 -7.30
CA ASP A 29 14.57 15.03 -8.31
C ASP A 29 14.18 14.30 -9.60
N SER A 30 13.75 15.11 -10.58
CA SER A 30 13.90 14.90 -12.03
C SER A 30 14.09 13.45 -12.49
N GLU A 31 13.02 12.88 -13.07
CA GLU A 31 13.04 11.69 -13.93
C GLU A 31 13.97 10.57 -13.43
N GLU A 32 13.61 9.95 -12.30
CA GLU A 32 14.27 8.72 -11.88
C GLU A 32 14.08 7.65 -12.98
N THR A 33 15.17 7.33 -13.68
CA THR A 33 15.19 6.29 -14.70
C THR A 33 14.80 4.95 -14.07
N VAL A 34 13.60 4.48 -14.38
CA VAL A 34 13.10 3.19 -13.91
C VAL A 34 13.99 2.09 -14.49
N PRO A 35 14.60 1.24 -13.66
CA PRO A 35 15.44 0.17 -14.17
C PRO A 35 14.58 -0.84 -14.92
N THR A 36 15.07 -1.36 -16.05
CA THR A 36 14.38 -2.41 -16.84
C THR A 36 13.99 -3.63 -16.00
N SER A 37 14.77 -3.90 -14.94
CA SER A 37 14.49 -4.97 -13.97
C SER A 37 13.19 -4.75 -13.19
N ALA A 38 12.73 -3.51 -12.97
CA ALA A 38 11.46 -3.21 -12.31
C ALA A 38 10.25 -3.32 -13.26
N ILE A 39 10.47 -3.22 -14.58
CA ILE A 39 9.41 -3.36 -15.60
C ILE A 39 9.07 -4.85 -15.81
N ARG A 40 10.08 -5.72 -15.81
CA ARG A 40 9.94 -7.15 -16.14
C ARG A 40 8.88 -7.88 -15.27
N PRO A 41 8.82 -7.71 -13.94
CA PRO A 41 7.80 -8.39 -13.14
C PRO A 41 6.36 -7.96 -13.49
N VAL A 42 6.17 -6.70 -13.87
CA VAL A 42 4.86 -6.18 -14.31
C VAL A 42 4.46 -6.85 -15.60
N ILE A 43 5.30 -6.81 -16.63
CA ILE A 43 5.02 -7.40 -17.95
C ILE A 43 4.89 -8.93 -17.88
N SER A 44 5.66 -9.59 -17.01
CA SER A 44 5.54 -11.04 -16.82
C SER A 44 4.16 -11.45 -16.29
N ARG A 45 3.52 -10.61 -15.46
CA ARG A 45 2.19 -10.88 -14.93
C ARG A 45 1.08 -10.34 -15.84
N TYR A 46 1.33 -9.20 -16.45
CA TYR A 46 0.40 -8.42 -17.26
C TYR A 46 1.02 -8.19 -18.66
N PRO A 47 1.08 -9.22 -19.51
CA PRO A 47 1.83 -9.19 -20.77
C PRO A 47 1.25 -8.25 -21.83
N GLN A 48 0.00 -7.81 -21.64
CA GLN A 48 -0.69 -6.86 -22.50
C GLN A 48 -0.79 -5.46 -21.85
N ALA A 49 0.00 -5.18 -20.81
CA ALA A 49 -0.02 -3.88 -20.16
C ALA A 49 0.44 -2.77 -21.13
N THR A 50 -0.34 -1.71 -21.23
CA THR A 50 -0.03 -0.48 -21.97
C THR A 50 0.01 0.71 -21.01
N ASP A 51 0.56 1.84 -21.50
CA ASP A 51 0.57 3.12 -20.77
C ASP A 51 1.18 3.00 -19.35
N LEU A 52 2.28 2.26 -19.23
CA LEU A 52 2.96 2.10 -17.95
C LEU A 52 3.58 3.43 -17.51
N VAL A 53 3.08 3.94 -16.39
CA VAL A 53 3.62 5.14 -15.73
C VAL A 53 4.13 4.73 -14.36
N PHE A 54 5.42 4.92 -14.15
CA PHE A 54 6.09 4.57 -12.91
C PHE A 54 6.32 5.80 -12.04
N THR A 55 6.19 5.61 -10.73
CA THR A 55 6.50 6.61 -9.71
C THR A 55 7.29 5.92 -8.61
N ALA A 56 8.50 6.40 -8.33
CA ALA A 56 9.27 5.89 -7.20
C ALA A 56 8.50 6.14 -5.89
N LEU A 57 8.31 5.07 -5.12
CA LEU A 57 7.87 5.15 -3.72
C LEU A 57 9.09 5.18 -2.79
N GLU A 58 10.12 4.43 -3.16
CA GLU A 58 11.43 4.43 -2.53
C GLU A 58 12.51 4.37 -3.61
N LYS A 59 13.39 5.37 -3.62
CA LYS A 59 14.40 5.59 -4.66
C LYS A 59 15.21 4.32 -4.91
N ASN A 60 15.29 3.90 -6.17
CA ASN A 60 16.00 2.73 -6.66
C ASN A 60 15.54 1.38 -6.06
N GLN A 61 14.44 1.33 -5.32
CA GLN A 61 14.01 0.12 -4.60
C GLN A 61 12.58 -0.29 -4.94
N VAL A 62 11.62 0.63 -4.85
CA VAL A 62 10.20 0.32 -4.97
C VAL A 62 9.50 1.36 -5.82
N TRP A 63 8.72 0.91 -6.78
CA TRP A 63 7.94 1.76 -7.66
C TRP A 63 6.47 1.39 -7.62
N ARG A 64 5.64 2.42 -7.57
CA ARG A 64 4.23 2.32 -7.96
C ARG A 64 4.16 2.44 -9.47
N VAL A 65 3.37 1.58 -10.10
CA VAL A 65 3.10 1.63 -11.54
C VAL A 65 1.60 1.72 -11.77
N THR A 66 1.17 2.64 -12.62
CA THR A 66 -0.19 2.65 -13.18
C THR A 66 -0.13 2.23 -14.63
N PHE A 67 -1.07 1.39 -15.07
CA PHE A 67 -1.10 0.88 -16.44
C PHE A 67 -2.52 0.50 -16.83
N GLN A 68 -2.73 0.26 -18.12
CA GLN A 68 -3.96 -0.32 -18.64
C GLN A 68 -3.70 -1.76 -19.08
N GLN A 69 -4.66 -2.65 -18.82
CA GLN A 69 -4.70 -3.95 -19.48
C GLN A 69 -6.13 -4.19 -19.97
N GLN A 70 -6.26 -4.39 -21.28
CA GLN A 70 -7.56 -4.43 -21.95
C GLN A 70 -8.35 -3.14 -21.68
N ALA A 71 -9.56 -3.24 -21.10
CA ALA A 71 -10.40 -2.09 -20.75
C ALA A 71 -10.30 -1.69 -19.28
N MET A 72 -9.32 -2.23 -18.54
CA MET A 72 -9.22 -2.04 -17.09
C MET A 72 -7.96 -1.24 -16.72
N HIS A 73 -8.13 -0.33 -15.77
CA HIS A 73 -7.02 0.42 -15.18
C HIS A 73 -6.48 -0.29 -13.95
N TYR A 74 -5.16 -0.34 -13.85
CA TYR A 74 -4.46 -0.97 -12.76
C TYR A 74 -3.51 -0.01 -12.06
N GLN A 75 -3.35 -0.24 -10.76
CA GLN A 75 -2.27 0.31 -9.96
C GLN A 75 -1.56 -0.86 -9.28
N ALA A 76 -0.26 -0.94 -9.45
CA ALA A 76 0.56 -1.98 -8.85
C ALA A 76 1.77 -1.38 -8.14
N VAL A 77 2.40 -2.22 -7.31
CA VAL A 77 3.68 -1.93 -6.67
C VAL A 77 4.65 -3.03 -7.05
N THR A 78 5.83 -2.66 -7.51
CA THR A 78 6.87 -3.59 -7.95
C THR A 78 8.24 -3.16 -7.41
N ASN A 79 9.15 -4.13 -7.29
CA ASN A 79 10.58 -3.86 -7.14
C ASN A 79 11.33 -4.47 -8.34
N GLN A 80 12.66 -4.54 -8.27
CA GLN A 80 13.49 -5.10 -9.35
C GLN A 80 13.38 -6.64 -9.51
N GLN A 81 12.76 -7.32 -8.55
CA GLN A 81 12.75 -8.78 -8.44
C GLN A 81 11.36 -9.35 -8.71
N LEU A 82 10.32 -8.77 -8.11
CA LEU A 82 8.96 -9.24 -8.15
C LEU A 82 7.95 -8.08 -8.16
N LEU A 83 6.79 -8.39 -8.72
CA LEU A 83 5.58 -7.63 -8.51
C LEU A 83 5.13 -7.87 -7.07
N LEU A 84 4.89 -6.83 -6.29
CA LEU A 84 4.46 -6.95 -4.90
C LEU A 84 2.93 -7.06 -4.79
N THR A 85 2.23 -6.13 -5.43
CA THR A 85 0.76 -6.07 -5.41
C THR A 85 0.24 -5.52 -6.72
N ALA A 86 -0.99 -5.89 -7.09
CA ALA A 86 -1.73 -5.21 -8.16
C ALA A 86 -3.21 -5.10 -7.82
N TYR A 87 -3.73 -3.91 -8.07
CA TYR A 87 -5.11 -3.52 -7.82
C TYR A 87 -5.75 -3.10 -9.13
N GLN A 88 -6.85 -3.77 -9.49
CA GLN A 88 -7.76 -3.25 -10.49
C GLN A 88 -8.53 -2.07 -9.88
N LEU A 89 -8.45 -0.91 -10.52
CA LEU A 89 -9.17 0.28 -10.11
C LEU A 89 -10.63 0.13 -10.54
N ALA A 90 -11.55 0.18 -9.58
CA ALA A 90 -12.97 0.07 -9.85
C ALA A 90 -13.59 1.47 -9.99
N PRO A 91 -14.66 1.64 -10.78
CA PRO A 91 -15.43 2.88 -10.78
C PRO A 91 -15.95 3.19 -9.37
N ALA A 92 -16.15 4.48 -9.06
CA ALA A 92 -16.39 5.02 -7.71
C ALA A 92 -17.67 4.54 -6.99
N VAL A 93 -18.43 3.60 -7.56
CA VAL A 93 -19.67 3.09 -6.97
C VAL A 93 -19.36 1.97 -5.98
N SER A 94 -19.50 2.27 -4.69
CA SER A 94 -19.36 1.28 -3.62
C SER A 94 -20.39 0.16 -3.78
N PRO A 95 -19.97 -1.11 -3.74
CA PRO A 95 -20.92 -2.21 -3.64
C PRO A 95 -21.77 -2.07 -2.38
N ASP A 96 -23.06 -2.39 -2.50
CA ASP A 96 -24.03 -2.28 -1.41
C ASP A 96 -23.67 -3.18 -0.23
N SER A 97 -23.02 -4.31 -0.49
CA SER A 97 -22.56 -5.24 0.55
C SER A 97 -21.58 -4.59 1.52
N LEU A 98 -20.63 -3.77 1.04
CA LEU A 98 -19.64 -3.13 1.89
C LEU A 98 -20.28 -2.11 2.83
N ARG A 99 -21.24 -1.33 2.31
CA ARG A 99 -22.06 -0.40 3.12
C ARG A 99 -22.91 -1.15 4.12
N ALA A 100 -23.53 -2.26 3.72
CA ALA A 100 -24.37 -3.07 4.59
C ALA A 100 -23.59 -3.67 5.77
N THR A 101 -22.32 -4.06 5.56
CA THR A 101 -21.46 -4.58 6.64
C THR A 101 -21.11 -3.52 7.70
N LEU A 102 -20.98 -2.26 7.30
CA LEU A 102 -20.67 -1.16 8.23
C LEU A 102 -21.90 -0.62 8.95
N LYS A 103 -23.09 -0.88 8.42
CA LYS A 103 -24.36 -0.43 9.00
C LYS A 103 -24.54 -0.94 10.43
N ASN A 104 -25.02 -0.09 11.33
CA ASN A 104 -25.22 -0.40 12.76
C ASN A 104 -23.93 -0.74 13.53
N THR A 105 -22.75 -0.41 13.00
CA THR A 105 -21.49 -0.50 13.75
C THR A 105 -21.14 0.84 14.39
N LEU A 106 -20.17 0.85 15.30
CA LEU A 106 -19.66 2.10 15.91
C LEU A 106 -19.07 3.08 14.90
N ILE A 107 -18.69 2.57 13.72
CA ILE A 107 -18.10 3.35 12.66
C ILE A 107 -19.09 3.66 11.55
N ASP A 108 -20.40 3.42 11.71
CA ASP A 108 -21.42 3.75 10.71
C ASP A 108 -21.40 5.25 10.32
N GLY A 109 -21.97 5.59 9.15
CA GLY A 109 -22.11 6.97 8.67
C GLY A 109 -20.88 7.59 7.98
N GLY A 110 -19.81 6.83 7.79
CA GLY A 110 -18.62 7.29 7.06
C GLY A 110 -18.74 7.18 5.54
N THR A 111 -17.72 7.67 4.84
CA THR A 111 -17.66 7.69 3.37
C THR A 111 -16.61 6.69 2.87
N LEU A 112 -17.03 5.81 1.96
CA LEU A 112 -16.14 4.92 1.21
C LEU A 112 -15.67 5.61 -0.07
N SER A 113 -14.38 5.47 -0.38
CA SER A 113 -13.74 6.02 -1.57
C SER A 113 -12.63 5.09 -2.08
N ASN A 114 -12.06 5.38 -3.26
CA ASN A 114 -10.93 4.63 -3.83
C ASN A 114 -11.13 3.11 -3.85
N ILE A 115 -12.32 2.68 -4.28
CA ILE A 115 -12.68 1.26 -4.35
C ILE A 115 -11.78 0.58 -5.38
N ARG A 116 -11.18 -0.53 -4.96
CA ARG A 116 -10.21 -1.27 -5.76
C ARG A 116 -10.28 -2.74 -5.44
N ARG A 117 -10.07 -3.57 -6.44
CA ARG A 117 -10.00 -5.02 -6.30
C ARG A 117 -8.54 -5.44 -6.32
N GLN A 118 -8.08 -6.11 -5.28
CA GLN A 118 -6.77 -6.75 -5.27
C GLN A 118 -6.81 -7.99 -6.18
N ASP A 119 -6.16 -7.88 -7.32
CA ASP A 119 -6.05 -8.94 -8.33
C ASP A 119 -4.78 -9.77 -8.14
N TYR A 120 -3.76 -9.20 -7.47
CA TYR A 120 -2.52 -9.93 -7.18
C TYR A 120 -1.83 -9.45 -5.89
N SER A 121 -1.22 -10.37 -5.16
CA SER A 121 -0.25 -10.11 -4.10
C SER A 121 0.76 -11.24 -3.95
N TRP A 122 2.05 -10.88 -3.95
CA TRP A 122 3.17 -11.83 -3.86
C TRP A 122 3.13 -12.75 -2.64
N TYR A 123 2.55 -12.29 -1.52
CA TYR A 123 2.44 -13.08 -0.29
C TYR A 123 1.18 -13.95 -0.25
N ARG A 124 0.09 -13.53 -0.91
CA ARG A 124 -1.21 -14.22 -0.83
C ARG A 124 -1.47 -15.19 -1.97
N ASP A 125 -0.77 -15.03 -3.09
CA ASP A 125 -0.93 -15.83 -4.31
C ASP A 125 0.27 -16.76 -4.53
N VAL A 126 0.94 -17.15 -3.44
CA VAL A 126 1.95 -18.21 -3.48
C VAL A 126 1.20 -19.54 -3.58
N GLU A 127 1.38 -20.26 -4.68
CA GLU A 127 0.81 -21.60 -4.84
C GLU A 127 1.19 -22.50 -3.65
N PRO A 128 0.26 -23.32 -3.12
CA PRO A 128 -1.08 -23.63 -3.63
C PRO A 128 -2.21 -22.75 -3.08
N ILE A 129 -1.89 -21.70 -2.30
CA ILE A 129 -2.89 -20.93 -1.56
C ILE A 129 -3.36 -19.76 -2.44
N ASN A 130 -4.56 -19.86 -3.03
CA ASN A 130 -5.24 -18.74 -3.66
C ASN A 130 -6.37 -18.27 -2.73
N ASN A 131 -6.19 -17.10 -2.12
CA ASN A 131 -7.15 -16.55 -1.16
C ASN A 131 -8.29 -15.75 -1.80
N GLY A 132 -8.48 -15.87 -3.12
CA GLY A 132 -9.50 -15.15 -3.87
C GLY A 132 -9.25 -13.64 -3.98
N ALA A 133 -10.08 -12.98 -4.79
CA ALA A 133 -10.03 -11.53 -4.95
C ALA A 133 -10.57 -10.80 -3.71
N VAL A 134 -9.89 -9.73 -3.31
CA VAL A 134 -10.33 -8.90 -2.18
C VAL A 134 -10.70 -7.51 -2.65
N LEU A 135 -11.86 -7.04 -2.22
CA LEU A 135 -12.29 -5.67 -2.44
C LEU A 135 -11.78 -4.80 -1.29
N LEU A 136 -11.14 -3.69 -1.63
CA LEU A 136 -10.60 -2.70 -0.72
C LEU A 136 -11.22 -1.34 -1.03
N ALA A 137 -11.36 -0.51 0.00
CA ALA A 137 -11.81 0.87 -0.11
C ALA A 137 -11.18 1.68 1.03
N ASP A 138 -10.99 2.97 0.79
CA ASP A 138 -10.57 3.91 1.82
C ASP A 138 -11.83 4.39 2.56
N TYR A 139 -11.76 4.42 3.89
CA TYR A 139 -12.89 4.78 4.74
C TYR A 139 -12.59 6.03 5.56
N VAL A 140 -13.43 7.05 5.41
CA VAL A 140 -13.38 8.27 6.23
C VAL A 140 -14.59 8.28 7.15
N TRP A 141 -14.37 8.01 8.43
CA TRP A 141 -15.38 8.14 9.46
C TRP A 141 -15.52 9.61 9.87
N ARG A 142 -16.76 10.11 9.98
CA ARG A 142 -17.03 11.50 10.35
C ARG A 142 -17.57 11.66 11.78
N GLY A 143 -17.66 10.58 12.54
CA GLY A 143 -18.32 10.59 13.83
C GLY A 143 -19.85 10.60 13.69
N ASN A 144 -20.55 10.12 14.72
CA ASN A 144 -21.98 10.41 14.85
C ASN A 144 -22.11 11.84 15.40
N THR A 145 -22.65 12.75 14.59
CA THR A 145 -23.26 13.99 15.09
C THR A 145 -24.59 13.69 15.76
#